data_AF-A0AAU7Q9V9-F1
#
_entry.id   AF-A0AAU7Q9V9-F1
#
_cell.length_a   1.000
_cell.length_b   1.000
_cell.length_c   1.000
_cell.angle_alpha   90.00
_cell.angle_beta   90.00
_cell.angle_gamma   90.00
#
_symmetry.space_group_name_H-M   'P 1'
#
loop_
_entity.id
_entity.type
_entity.pdbx_description
1 polymer ?
#
loop_
_entity_poly.entity_id
_entity_poly.type
_entity_poly.pdbx_seq_one_letter_code
_entity_poly.pdbx_strand_id
1 'polypeptide(L)' 'MTESGQPYLEITNSGPIHARLSKTRLGDHVLTNGLLGYVLADSTHRWPLKSGALARGQLESSVDNRNTVWRSQADPR' A
#
# COMPACT_ATOMS: atom_id res chain seq x y z
N MET A 1 17.25 3.86 -2.22
CA MET A 1 18.23 2.89 -1.70
C MET A 1 17.46 1.62 -1.36
N THR A 2 17.62 0.52 -2.11
CA THR A 2 16.85 -0.71 -1.90
C THR A 2 17.57 -1.62 -0.91
N GLU A 3 17.03 -1.74 0.29
CA GLU A 3 17.51 -2.63 1.35
C GLU A 3 17.15 -4.09 1.00
N SER A 4 17.98 -4.72 0.13
CA SER A 4 17.93 -6.12 -0.35
C SER A 4 17.40 -6.38 -1.77
N GLY A 5 17.26 -5.35 -2.61
CA GLY A 5 16.97 -5.52 -4.05
C GLY A 5 15.57 -6.08 -4.40
N GLN A 6 14.69 -6.27 -3.41
CA GLN A 6 13.29 -6.66 -3.62
C GLN A 6 12.38 -5.43 -3.52
N PRO A 7 11.40 -5.28 -4.43
CA PRO A 7 10.46 -4.18 -4.36
C PRO A 7 9.60 -4.31 -3.09
N TYR A 8 9.33 -3.17 -2.45
CA TYR A 8 8.42 -3.07 -1.32
C TYR A 8 7.41 -1.98 -1.56
N LEU A 9 6.23 -2.16 -0.97
CA LEU A 9 5.21 -1.13 -0.88
C LEU A 9 5.41 -0.38 0.43
N GLU A 10 5.71 0.90 0.37
CA GLU A 10 5.77 1.80 1.53
C GLU A 10 4.49 2.64 1.58
N ILE A 11 3.82 2.64 2.73
CA ILE A 11 2.67 3.51 2.99
C ILE A 11 2.92 4.27 4.27
N THR A 12 2.86 5.60 4.17
CA THR A 12 2.91 6.51 5.31
C THR A 12 1.51 7.02 5.62
N ASN A 13 1.11 6.91 6.88
CA ASN A 13 -0.09 7.52 7.40
C ASN A 13 0.28 8.75 8.20
N SER A 14 0.11 9.94 7.62
CA SER A 14 0.31 11.24 8.30
C SER A 14 -0.94 11.71 9.05
N GLY A 15 -1.96 10.86 9.18
CA GLY A 15 -3.18 11.17 9.90
C GLY A 15 -3.07 10.89 11.40
N PRO A 16 -3.97 11.49 12.21
CA PRO A 16 -3.98 11.31 13.67
C PRO A 16 -4.61 9.98 14.12
N ILE A 17 -5.21 9.21 13.21
CA ILE A 17 -5.84 7.92 13.49
C ILE A 17 -5.19 6.81 12.67
N HIS A 18 -5.25 5.57 13.15
CA HIS A 18 -4.76 4.42 12.39
C HIS A 18 -5.61 4.22 11.13
N ALA A 19 -4.96 3.89 10.02
CA ALA A 19 -5.62 3.55 8.77
C ALA A 19 -5.71 2.03 8.64
N ARG A 20 -6.93 1.51 8.46
CA ARG A 20 -7.12 0.10 8.09
C ARG A 20 -7.15 -0.06 6.58
N LEU A 21 -6.20 -0.79 6.02
CA LEU A 21 -6.09 -1.01 4.58
C LEU A 21 -6.66 -2.37 4.18
N SER A 22 -7.52 -2.37 3.18
CA SER A 22 -8.17 -3.59 2.68
C SER A 22 -8.44 -3.50 1.18
N LYS A 23 -8.72 -4.65 0.54
CA LYS A 23 -9.01 -4.72 -0.91
C LYS A 23 -7.97 -3.96 -1.74
N THR A 24 -6.69 -4.22 -1.48
CA THR A 24 -5.58 -3.47 -2.06
C THR A 24 -5.15 -4.07 -3.40
N ARG A 25 -5.00 -3.22 -4.40
CA ARG A 25 -4.44 -3.57 -5.73
C ARG A 25 -3.43 -2.52 -6.18
N LEU A 26 -2.48 -2.95 -6.99
CA LEU A 26 -1.44 -2.14 -7.60
C LEU A 26 -1.50 -2.32 -9.12
N GLY A 27 -2.07 -1.35 -9.82
CA GLY A 27 -2.44 -1.51 -11.23
C GLY A 27 -3.38 -2.70 -11.42
N ASP A 28 -3.05 -3.60 -12.34
CA ASP A 28 -3.78 -4.84 -12.61
C ASP A 28 -3.52 -5.96 -11.59
N HIS A 29 -2.55 -5.80 -10.69
CA HIS A 29 -2.22 -6.81 -9.69
C HIS A 29 -3.02 -6.61 -8.40
N VAL A 30 -3.83 -7.61 -8.04
CA VAL A 30 -4.48 -7.66 -6.73
C VAL A 30 -3.44 -8.10 -5.69
N LEU A 31 -3.15 -7.24 -4.70
CA LEU A 31 -2.27 -7.58 -3.58
C LEU A 31 -3.04 -8.39 -2.52
N THR A 32 -4.27 -7.99 -2.23
CA THR A 32 -5.18 -8.71 -1.34
C THR A 32 -6.63 -8.29 -1.60
N ASN A 33 -7.55 -9.24 -1.51
CA ASN A 33 -8.99 -8.96 -1.52
C ASN A 33 -9.56 -8.76 -0.10
N GLY A 34 -8.76 -9.02 0.94
CA GLY A 34 -9.12 -8.91 2.35
C GLY A 34 -8.39 -7.76 3.04
N LEU A 35 -8.09 -7.94 4.33
CA LEU A 35 -7.24 -7.04 5.09
C LEU A 35 -5.80 -7.12 4.55
N LEU A 36 -5.21 -5.97 4.22
CA LEU A 36 -3.77 -5.86 3.99
C LEU A 36 -3.02 -5.70 5.31
N GLY A 37 -3.54 -4.82 6.16
CA GLY A 37 -2.97 -4.51 7.45
C GLY A 37 -3.42 -3.15 7.97
N TYR A 38 -2.71 -2.68 8.98
CA TYR A 38 -2.94 -1.38 9.61
C TYR A 38 -1.69 -0.52 9.49
N VAL A 39 -1.88 0.75 9.21
CA VAL A 39 -0.82 1.76 9.35
C VAL A 39 -1.19 2.64 10.53
N LEU A 40 -0.36 2.63 11.56
CA LEU A 40 -0.60 3.42 12.76
C LEU A 40 -0.58 4.92 12.43
N ALA A 41 -1.15 5.73 13.33
CA ALA A 41 -1.08 7.18 13.22
C ALA A 41 0.39 7.64 13.18
N ASP A 42 0.69 8.60 12.32
CA ASP A 42 2.02 9.17 12.11
C ASP A 42 3.12 8.12 11.86
N SER A 43 2.78 7.02 11.18
CA SER A 43 3.69 5.89 11.01
C SER A 43 3.81 5.46 9.55
N THR A 44 4.91 4.77 9.25
CA THR A 44 5.18 4.19 7.94
C THR A 44 5.26 2.68 8.07
N HIS A 45 4.56 1.97 7.19
CA HIS A 45 4.62 0.51 7.12
C HIS A 45 5.08 0.08 5.74
N ARG A 46 5.87 -1.01 5.70
CA ARG A 46 6.41 -1.58 4.46
C ARG A 46 5.95 -3.02 4.31
N TRP A 47 5.41 -3.35 3.14
CA TRP A 47 5.09 -4.72 2.78
C TRP A 47 6.02 -5.19 1.66
N PRO A 48 6.63 -6.37 1.78
CA PRO A 48 7.40 -6.94 0.68
C PRO A 48 6.45 -7.27 -0.47
N LEU A 49 6.78 -6.82 -1.68
CA LEU A 49 6.06 -7.21 -2.88
C LEU A 49 6.69 -8.49 -3.44
N LYS A 50 5.85 -9.44 -3.85
CA LYS A 50 6.35 -10.66 -4.51
C LYS A 50 7.02 -10.28 -5.83
N SER A 51 8.19 -10.84 -6.09
CA SER A 51 8.95 -10.65 -7.34
C SER A 51 8.04 -10.87 -8.55
N GLY A 52 7.87 -9.84 -9.38
CA GLY A 52 6.99 -9.85 -10.55
C GLY A 52 5.79 -8.90 -10.46
N ALA A 53 5.41 -8.45 -9.25
CA ALA A 53 4.55 -7.28 -9.10
C ALA A 53 5.36 -6.06 -9.53
N LEU A 54 5.27 -5.72 -10.82
CA LEU A 54 5.90 -4.53 -11.37
C LEU A 54 5.54 -3.35 -10.48
N ALA A 55 6.56 -2.68 -9.93
CA ALA A 55 6.45 -1.50 -9.07
C ALA A 55 5.91 -0.26 -9.82
N ARG A 56 5.10 -0.46 -10.85
CA ARG A 56 4.56 0.55 -11.74
C ARG A 56 3.06 0.41 -11.78
N GLY A 57 2.37 1.43 -11.30
CA GLY A 57 0.91 1.45 -11.26
C GLY A 57 0.39 2.38 -10.18
N GLN A 58 -0.92 2.62 -10.23
CA GLN A 58 -1.64 3.25 -9.14
C GLN A 58 -1.94 2.19 -8.08
N LEU A 59 -1.54 2.46 -6.85
CA LEU A 59 -1.95 1.73 -5.68
C LEU A 59 -3.35 2.19 -5.27
N GLU A 60 -4.27 1.24 -5.14
CA GLU A 60 -5.64 1.46 -4.73
C GLU A 60 -5.95 0.61 -3.51
N SER A 61 -6.44 1.22 -2.44
CA SER A 61 -6.82 0.52 -1.20
C SER A 61 -8.07 1.12 -0.58
N SER A 62 -8.92 0.27 -0.02
CA SER A 62 -10.07 0.69 0.79
C SER A 62 -9.62 0.98 2.22
N VAL A 63 -9.92 2.20 2.69
CA VAL A 63 -9.47 2.70 4.00
C VAL A 63 -10.63 2.69 5.01
N ASP A 64 -10.34 2.21 6.22
CA ASP A 64 -11.25 2.18 7.38
C ASP A 64 -12.55 1.40 7.17
N ASN A 65 -12.57 0.51 6.17
CA ASN A 65 -13.77 -0.22 5.74
C ASN A 65 -14.97 0.68 5.38
N ARG A 66 -14.72 1.96 5.19
CA ARG A 66 -15.68 2.92 4.65
C ARG A 66 -15.63 2.80 3.13
N ASN A 67 -16.61 3.38 2.44
CA ASN A 67 -16.59 3.44 0.96
C ASN A 67 -15.52 4.40 0.41
N THR A 68 -14.47 4.66 1.20
CA THR A 68 -13.35 5.53 0.88
C THR A 68 -12.27 4.70 0.23
N VAL A 69 -12.00 4.97 -1.04
CA VAL A 69 -10.88 4.39 -1.78
C VAL A 69 -9.77 5.42 -1.83
N TRP A 70 -8.61 5.06 -1.28
CA TRP A 70 -7.39 5.84 -1.41
C TRP A 70 -6.62 5.37 -2.65
N ARG A 71 -6.07 6.33 -3.39
CA ARG A 71 -5.26 6.13 -4.60
C ARG A 71 -3.92 6.82 -4.40
N SER A 72 -2.83 6.11 -4.65
CA SER A 72 -1.48 6.67 -4.71
C SER A 72 -0.77 6.20 -5.96
N GLN A 73 0.05 7.05 -6.57
CA GLN A 73 0.88 6.64 -7.70
C GLN A 73 2.25 6.24 -7.15
N ALA A 74 2.78 5.10 -7.60
CA ALA A 74 4.18 4.79 -7.38
C ALA A 74 5.02 5.86 -8.08
N ASP A 75 5.69 6.72 -7.31
CA ASP A 75 6.62 7.73 -7.81
C ASP A 75 7.79 7.02 -8.53
N PRO A 76 8.03 7.26 -9.82
CA PRO A 76 9.01 6.52 -10.60
C PRO A 76 10.46 7.01 -10.41
N ARG A 77 10.81 7.62 -9.27
CA ARG A 77 12.13 8.23 -9.05
C ARG A 77 13.27 7.22 -8.93
#